data_AF-A0A431FUA5-F1
#
_entry.id   AF-A0A431FUA5-F1
#
_cell.length_a   1.000
_cell.length_b   1.000
_cell.length_c   1.000
_cell.angle_alpha   90.00
_cell.angle_beta   90.00
_cell.angle_gamma   90.00
#
_symmetry.space_group_name_H-M   'P 1'
#
loop_
_entity.id
_entity.type
_entity.pdbx_description
1 polymer ?
#
loop_
_entity_poly.entity_id
_entity_poly.type
_entity_poly.pdbx_seq_one_letter_code
_entity_poly.pdbx_strand_id
1 'polypeptide(L)'
;KSGIVNVQASDIKVNGSIGATKLYGRNISIKGLTHAKSEIFAQDIFITTHKGTLQADTVYIKNLENGIVIAKNVFVENCMGGKIEAENIYICNLLADNTLYPRKNLIITNNIKFKNNIVISPLDFINNKSNSETENLTNLSLKTKSKLDNIISQMQNYYDYLVKNQIKIIKLQKTKNPSVIEMKFSNLYHDIIKKYNHLSVLYKKLIKLKYQIDVKLNFLNEMVYNVKIYIKAENI
;
A
#
# COMPACT_ATOMS: atom_id res chain seq x y z
N LYS A 1 35.85 11.25 16.49
CA LYS A 1 34.75 10.32 16.14
C LYS A 1 33.78 10.34 17.32
N SER A 2 32.65 11.04 17.22
CA SER A 2 31.66 11.03 18.30
C SER A 2 30.93 9.69 18.26
N GLY A 3 30.94 8.95 19.35
CA GLY A 3 30.28 7.65 19.43
C GLY A 3 28.78 7.80 19.27
N ILE A 4 28.17 6.93 18.47
CA ILE A 4 26.71 6.81 18.45
C ILE A 4 26.32 6.18 19.78
N VAL A 5 25.69 6.96 20.65
CA VAL A 5 25.14 6.45 21.89
C VAL A 5 23.80 5.79 21.57
N ASN A 6 23.62 4.56 22.05
CA ASN A 6 22.36 3.83 21.98
C ASN A 6 21.81 3.71 23.40
N VAL A 7 20.60 4.20 23.64
CA VAL A 7 19.94 4.12 24.95
C VAL A 7 18.64 3.36 24.80
N GLN A 8 18.45 2.35 25.64
CA GLN A 8 17.23 1.57 25.73
C GLN A 8 16.75 1.52 27.17
N ALA A 9 15.57 2.08 27.43
CA ALA A 9 14.94 2.07 28.74
C ALA A 9 13.43 2.30 28.60
N SER A 10 12.62 1.81 29.53
CA SER A 10 11.17 2.02 29.49
C SER A 10 10.80 3.51 29.54
N ASP A 11 11.46 4.28 30.39
CA ASP A 11 11.19 5.71 30.57
C ASP A 11 12.49 6.51 30.39
N ILE A 12 12.51 7.43 29.43
CA ILE A 12 13.67 8.27 29.14
C ILE A 12 13.26 9.74 29.28
N LYS A 13 13.93 10.46 30.19
CA LYS A 13 13.75 11.90 30.38
C LYS A 13 15.06 12.62 30.11
N VAL A 14 15.06 13.49 29.11
CA VAL A 14 16.21 14.32 28.75
C VAL A 14 15.85 15.78 28.94
N ASN A 15 16.49 16.44 29.91
CA ASN A 15 16.27 17.86 30.20
C ASN A 15 16.97 18.80 29.20
N GLY A 16 17.92 18.28 28.41
CA GLY A 16 18.67 19.04 27.41
C GLY A 16 18.49 18.50 25.99
N SER A 17 19.46 18.84 25.15
CA SER A 17 19.52 18.43 23.74
C SER A 17 20.18 17.07 23.57
N ILE A 18 19.81 16.33 22.52
CA ILE A 18 20.39 15.04 22.19
C ILE A 18 21.16 15.14 20.88
N GLY A 19 22.35 14.54 20.87
CA GLY A 19 23.19 14.43 19.68
C GLY A 19 22.69 13.38 18.68
N ALA A 20 23.59 12.91 17.81
CA ALA A 20 23.31 11.78 16.93
C ALA A 20 23.26 10.47 17.76
N THR A 21 22.07 10.10 18.19
CA THR A 21 21.80 9.01 19.16
C THR A 21 20.61 8.20 18.69
N LYS A 22 20.59 6.89 19.01
CA LYS A 22 19.39 6.06 18.87
C LYS A 22 18.75 5.84 20.23
N LEU A 23 17.47 6.17 20.35
CA LEU A 23 16.70 6.01 21.59
C LEU A 23 15.57 5.01 21.39
N TYR A 24 15.46 4.07 22.32
CA TYR A 24 14.38 3.09 22.37
C TYR A 24 13.73 3.15 23.75
N GLY A 25 12.42 3.41 23.80
CA GLY A 25 11.72 3.38 25.07
C GLY A 25 10.22 3.23 24.94
N ARG A 26 9.52 3.23 26.07
CA ARG A 26 8.06 3.28 26.09
C ARG A 26 7.60 4.72 26.11
N ASN A 27 8.12 5.50 27.05
CA ASN A 27 7.83 6.92 27.23
C ASN A 27 9.12 7.72 27.09
N ILE A 28 9.17 8.68 26.15
CA ILE A 28 10.34 9.53 25.94
C ILE A 28 9.94 11.00 26.03
N SER A 29 10.61 11.76 26.91
CA SER A 29 10.43 13.20 27.05
C SER A 29 11.75 13.93 26.85
N ILE A 30 11.82 14.82 25.85
CA ILE A 30 13.01 15.60 25.50
C ILE A 30 12.65 17.09 25.54
N LYS A 31 13.24 17.82 26.49
CA LYS A 31 13.01 19.26 26.67
C LYS A 31 13.90 20.14 25.79
N GLY A 32 14.96 19.59 25.22
CA GLY A 32 15.85 20.29 24.28
C GLY A 32 15.57 19.97 22.82
N LEU A 33 16.61 20.13 21.98
CA LEU A 33 16.55 19.82 20.55
C LEU A 33 17.16 18.45 20.24
N THR A 34 16.60 17.76 19.25
CA THR A 34 17.23 16.56 18.68
C THR A 34 18.15 16.92 17.52
N HIS A 35 19.24 16.19 17.37
CA HIS A 35 20.10 16.30 16.19
C HIS A 35 19.41 15.73 14.94
N ALA A 36 19.77 16.21 13.75
CA ALA A 36 19.16 15.74 12.49
C ALA A 36 19.39 14.25 12.19
N LYS A 37 20.42 13.65 12.81
CA LYS A 37 20.77 12.22 12.69
C LYS A 37 20.26 11.37 13.85
N SER A 38 19.42 11.90 14.74
CA SER A 38 18.85 11.11 15.83
C SER A 38 17.73 10.21 15.31
N GLU A 39 17.67 8.98 15.81
CA GLU A 39 16.56 8.04 15.55
C GLU A 39 15.90 7.69 16.87
N ILE A 40 14.58 7.88 16.98
CA ILE A 40 13.87 7.72 18.24
C ILE A 40 12.65 6.82 18.00
N PHE A 41 12.53 5.79 18.82
CA PHE A 41 11.47 4.79 18.75
C PHE A 41 10.79 4.67 20.12
N ALA A 42 9.47 4.95 20.20
CA ALA A 42 8.74 4.73 21.44
C ALA A 42 7.23 4.48 21.27
N GLN A 43 6.49 4.33 22.37
CA GLN A 43 5.02 4.37 22.34
C GLN A 43 4.55 5.82 22.41
N ASP A 44 4.95 6.54 23.46
CA ASP A 44 4.54 7.92 23.71
C ASP A 44 5.76 8.85 23.78
N ILE A 45 5.71 9.95 23.03
CA ILE A 45 6.84 10.86 22.90
C ILE A 45 6.42 12.32 23.06
N PHE A 46 7.19 13.05 23.88
CA PHE A 46 7.13 14.51 23.98
C PHE A 46 8.49 15.11 23.63
N ILE A 47 8.55 15.99 22.63
CA ILE A 47 9.79 16.67 22.22
C ILE A 47 9.54 18.17 22.07
N THR A 48 10.46 18.99 22.58
CA THR A 48 10.40 20.44 22.37
C THR A 48 10.79 20.83 20.95
N THR A 49 11.98 20.45 20.47
CA THR A 49 12.37 20.67 19.06
C THR A 49 12.89 19.39 18.43
N HIS A 50 12.23 18.91 17.38
CA HIS A 50 12.60 17.69 16.68
C HIS A 50 13.14 17.97 15.27
N LYS A 51 14.30 17.40 14.95
CA LYS A 51 14.96 17.51 13.63
C LYS A 51 15.34 16.16 13.01
N GLY A 52 15.19 15.07 13.77
CA GLY A 52 15.66 13.74 13.38
C GLY A 52 14.57 12.88 12.76
N THR A 53 14.66 11.56 12.96
CA THR A 53 13.62 10.60 12.61
C THR A 53 12.98 10.04 13.86
N LEU A 54 11.65 9.97 13.85
CA LEU A 54 10.82 9.55 14.96
C LEU A 54 9.80 8.52 14.51
N GLN A 55 9.68 7.42 15.26
CA GLN A 55 8.60 6.44 15.06
C GLN A 55 7.92 6.12 16.40
N ALA A 56 6.60 6.32 16.49
CA ALA A 56 5.86 6.04 17.73
C ALA A 56 4.36 5.77 17.56
N ASP A 57 3.65 5.49 18.65
CA ASP A 57 2.18 5.45 18.63
C ASP A 57 1.59 6.87 18.76
N THR A 58 2.02 7.62 19.78
CA THR A 58 1.58 8.99 20.06
C THR A 58 2.77 9.94 20.15
N VAL A 59 2.69 11.05 19.43
CA VAL A 59 3.76 12.05 19.37
C VAL A 59 3.21 13.44 19.66
N TYR A 60 3.85 14.14 20.59
CA TYR A 60 3.72 15.57 20.81
C TYR A 60 5.04 16.27 20.50
N ILE A 61 5.02 17.22 19.58
CA ILE A 61 6.19 18.04 19.25
C ILE A 61 5.81 19.52 19.31
N LYS A 62 6.57 20.32 20.06
CA LYS A 62 6.37 21.76 20.04
C LYS A 62 6.86 22.37 18.72
N ASN A 63 8.09 22.08 18.31
CA ASN A 63 8.66 22.56 17.04
C ASN A 63 9.22 21.39 16.22
N LEU A 64 8.58 21.08 15.08
CA LEU A 64 9.10 20.13 14.11
C LEU A 64 9.86 20.91 13.03
N GLU A 65 11.19 20.76 12.98
CA GLU A 65 12.09 21.50 12.09
C GLU A 65 12.89 20.52 11.22
N ASN A 66 12.49 20.32 9.97
CA ASN A 66 13.14 19.38 9.03
C ASN A 66 13.18 17.91 9.53
N GLY A 67 12.37 17.57 10.53
CA GLY A 67 12.28 16.22 11.07
C GLY A 67 11.27 15.33 10.32
N ILE A 68 11.41 14.02 10.54
CA ILE A 68 10.55 12.98 9.97
C ILE A 68 9.81 12.28 11.11
N VAL A 69 8.48 12.21 11.02
CA VAL A 69 7.62 11.60 12.04
C VAL A 69 6.73 10.54 11.40
N ILE A 70 6.78 9.32 11.92
CA ILE A 70 5.91 8.20 11.53
C ILE A 70 5.18 7.72 12.78
N ALA A 71 3.87 7.97 12.89
CA ALA A 71 3.12 7.57 14.08
C ALA A 71 1.64 7.27 13.85
N LYS A 72 0.90 6.84 14.87
CA LYS A 72 -0.58 6.75 14.77
C LYS A 72 -1.20 8.13 14.99
N ASN A 73 -0.82 8.82 16.07
CA ASN A 73 -1.33 10.12 16.45
C ASN A 73 -0.19 11.12 16.58
N VAL A 74 -0.29 12.25 15.88
CA VAL A 74 0.73 13.30 15.89
C VAL A 74 0.08 14.64 16.20
N PHE A 75 0.60 15.31 17.23
CA PHE A 75 0.31 16.68 17.57
C PHE A 75 1.57 17.53 17.40
N VAL A 76 1.48 18.60 16.62
CA VAL A 76 2.57 19.56 16.42
C VAL A 76 2.10 20.99 16.65
N GLU A 77 2.76 21.76 17.52
CA GLU A 77 2.43 23.19 17.64
C GLU A 77 2.93 23.97 16.41
N ASN A 78 4.21 23.84 16.05
CA ASN A 78 4.83 24.52 14.90
C ASN A 78 5.53 23.52 13.98
N CYS A 79 5.14 23.47 12.71
CA CYS A 79 5.70 22.55 11.72
C CYS A 79 6.38 23.33 10.58
N MET A 80 7.69 23.14 10.37
CA MET A 80 8.49 23.79 9.33
C MET A 80 9.44 22.78 8.68
N GLY A 81 9.35 22.60 7.35
CA GLY A 81 10.16 21.62 6.62
C GLY A 81 9.93 20.17 7.03
N GLY A 82 8.91 19.89 7.85
CA GLY A 82 8.68 18.59 8.46
C GLY A 82 8.00 17.60 7.51
N LYS A 83 8.29 16.32 7.69
CA LYS A 83 7.58 15.21 7.03
C LYS A 83 6.83 14.39 8.06
N ILE A 84 5.51 14.30 7.93
CA ILE A 84 4.65 13.58 8.90
C ILE A 84 3.81 12.54 8.16
N GLU A 85 3.91 11.28 8.58
CA GLU A 85 3.03 10.19 8.17
C GLU A 85 2.29 9.67 9.41
N ALA A 86 0.96 9.82 9.45
CA ALA A 86 0.17 9.32 10.57
C ALA A 86 -1.29 9.06 10.24
N GLU A 87 -1.98 8.32 11.12
CA GLU A 87 -3.44 8.18 11.03
C GLU A 87 -4.12 9.51 11.33
N ASN A 88 -3.74 10.14 12.43
CA ASN A 88 -4.30 11.41 12.87
C ASN A 88 -3.18 12.43 13.01
N ILE A 89 -3.27 13.53 12.25
CA ILE A 89 -2.34 14.65 12.29
C ILE A 89 -3.09 15.89 12.77
N TYR A 90 -2.61 16.49 13.86
CA TYR A 90 -3.07 17.78 14.36
C TYR A 90 -1.91 18.77 14.36
N ILE A 91 -2.08 19.92 13.71
CA ILE A 91 -1.06 20.95 13.60
C ILE A 91 -1.68 22.31 13.96
N CYS A 92 -1.11 23.04 14.92
CA CYS A 92 -1.56 24.40 15.20
C CYS A 92 -1.11 25.35 14.08
N ASN A 93 0.21 25.45 13.85
CA ASN A 93 0.82 26.32 12.85
C ASN A 93 1.57 25.49 11.80
N LEU A 94 0.99 25.37 10.61
CA LEU A 94 1.65 24.77 9.46
C LEU A 94 2.43 25.86 8.71
N LEU A 95 3.74 25.91 8.92
CA LEU A 95 4.61 26.94 8.32
C LEU A 95 4.99 26.55 6.89
N ALA A 96 6.24 26.67 6.45
CA ALA A 96 6.61 26.42 5.05
C ALA A 96 7.24 25.04 4.82
N ASP A 97 7.17 24.59 3.56
CA ASP A 97 7.92 23.44 3.02
C ASP A 97 7.63 22.08 3.71
N ASN A 98 6.44 21.89 4.28
CA ASN A 98 6.06 20.63 4.94
C ASN A 98 5.48 19.62 3.95
N THR A 99 5.61 18.32 4.26
CA THR A 99 4.94 17.24 3.54
C THR A 99 4.16 16.35 4.52
N LEU A 100 2.85 16.22 4.32
CA LEU A 100 1.96 15.51 5.24
C LEU A 100 1.28 14.33 4.53
N TYR A 101 1.27 13.17 5.17
CA TYR A 101 0.63 11.93 4.71
C TYR A 101 -0.41 11.46 5.74
N PRO A 102 -1.57 12.13 5.85
CA PRO A 102 -2.65 11.70 6.76
C PRO A 102 -3.39 10.47 6.23
N ARG A 103 -3.70 9.49 7.11
CA ARG A 103 -4.51 8.30 6.74
C ARG A 103 -5.96 8.32 7.22
N LYS A 104 -6.31 9.16 8.20
CA LYS A 104 -7.69 9.29 8.69
C LYS A 104 -8.10 10.74 8.88
N ASN A 105 -7.35 11.49 9.68
CA ASN A 105 -7.70 12.87 10.01
C ASN A 105 -6.51 13.80 9.87
N LEU A 106 -6.70 14.94 9.24
CA LEU A 106 -5.78 16.08 9.26
C LEU A 106 -6.53 17.31 9.77
N ILE A 107 -6.04 17.90 10.86
CA ILE A 107 -6.59 19.11 11.46
C ILE A 107 -5.50 20.18 11.48
N ILE A 108 -5.78 21.33 10.88
CA ILE A 108 -4.91 22.51 10.89
C ILE A 108 -5.70 23.73 11.39
N THR A 109 -5.27 24.35 12.49
CA THR A 109 -6.12 25.33 13.17
C THR A 109 -5.76 26.79 12.93
N ASN A 110 -4.51 27.19 13.09
CA ASN A 110 -4.18 28.62 13.25
C ASN A 110 -3.64 29.23 11.96
N ASN A 111 -2.53 28.72 11.44
CA ASN A 111 -1.82 29.32 10.31
C ASN A 111 -1.44 28.25 9.28
N ILE A 112 -1.53 28.61 7.99
CA ILE A 112 -0.98 27.84 6.88
C ILE A 112 -0.11 28.76 6.02
N LYS A 113 1.17 28.45 5.86
CA LYS A 113 2.07 29.18 4.96
C LYS A 113 2.29 28.44 3.64
N PHE A 114 3.16 28.97 2.79
CA PHE A 114 3.36 28.50 1.41
C PHE A 114 4.13 27.17 1.33
N LYS A 115 4.05 26.50 0.17
CA LYS A 115 4.81 25.27 -0.17
C LYS A 115 4.57 24.06 0.74
N ASN A 116 3.41 23.97 1.37
CA ASN A 116 2.99 22.74 2.04
C ASN A 116 2.38 21.76 1.03
N ASN A 117 2.75 20.49 1.14
CA ASN A 117 2.20 19.41 0.34
C ASN A 117 1.43 18.44 1.24
N ILE A 118 0.14 18.23 0.94
CA ILE A 118 -0.70 17.24 1.61
C ILE A 118 -0.95 16.13 0.61
N VAL A 119 -0.40 14.95 0.89
CA VAL A 119 -0.47 13.79 0.01
C VAL A 119 -1.41 12.77 0.62
N ILE A 120 -2.59 12.63 0.02
CA ILE A 120 -3.54 11.58 0.37
C ILE A 120 -3.38 10.50 -0.69
N SER A 121 -2.71 9.43 -0.30
CA SER A 121 -2.41 8.34 -1.21
C SER A 121 -2.36 7.03 -0.43
N PRO A 122 -2.92 5.94 -0.94
CA PRO A 122 -2.71 4.62 -0.37
C PRO A 122 -1.31 4.08 -0.70
N LEU A 123 -0.53 4.83 -1.50
CA LEU A 123 0.71 4.39 -2.15
C LEU A 123 1.95 5.15 -1.66
N ASP A 124 1.77 6.42 -1.31
CA ASP A 124 2.88 7.30 -0.96
C ASP A 124 3.08 7.32 0.56
N PHE A 125 4.16 6.68 0.99
CA PHE A 125 4.63 6.63 2.38
C PHE A 125 6.08 7.10 2.44
N ILE A 126 6.49 7.65 3.59
CA ILE A 126 7.84 8.16 3.82
C ILE A 126 8.90 7.07 3.60
N ASN A 127 8.55 5.79 3.82
CA ASN A 127 9.45 4.64 3.69
C ASN A 127 9.43 3.90 2.33
N ASN A 128 8.63 4.33 1.34
CA ASN A 128 8.56 3.63 0.05
C ASN A 128 9.71 4.01 -0.90
N LYS A 129 10.88 3.39 -0.69
CA LYS A 129 11.86 3.16 -1.76
C LYS A 129 11.34 2.05 -2.67
N SER A 130 10.90 2.40 -3.89
CA SER A 130 10.89 1.54 -5.10
C SER A 130 10.49 0.06 -4.92
N ASN A 131 9.19 -0.23 -5.10
CA ASN A 131 8.48 -1.52 -5.25
C ASN A 131 7.26 -1.56 -4.31
N SER A 132 6.34 -0.63 -4.50
CA SER A 132 5.12 -0.61 -3.67
C SER A 132 4.33 -1.90 -3.89
N GLU A 133 3.85 -2.53 -2.81
CA GLU A 133 2.98 -3.74 -2.88
C GLU A 133 1.81 -3.55 -3.85
N THR A 134 1.38 -2.31 -4.01
CA THR A 134 0.40 -1.82 -4.95
C THR A 134 0.82 -1.87 -6.41
N GLU A 135 2.05 -1.48 -6.76
CA GLU A 135 2.59 -1.68 -8.12
C GLU A 135 2.68 -3.17 -8.45
N ASN A 136 3.02 -4.00 -7.45
CA ASN A 136 2.97 -5.45 -7.60
C ASN A 136 1.54 -5.96 -7.83
N LEU A 137 0.55 -5.41 -7.11
CA LEU A 137 -0.87 -5.76 -7.28
C LEU A 137 -1.43 -5.28 -8.63
N THR A 138 -1.10 -4.08 -9.10
CA THR A 138 -1.54 -3.59 -10.41
C THR A 138 -0.89 -4.39 -11.53
N ASN A 139 0.41 -4.70 -11.44
CA ASN A 139 1.09 -5.57 -12.38
C ASN A 139 0.52 -6.99 -12.38
N LEU A 140 0.17 -7.52 -11.21
CA LEU A 140 -0.49 -8.82 -11.09
C LEU A 140 -1.90 -8.79 -11.71
N SER A 141 -2.65 -7.70 -11.54
CA SER A 141 -3.96 -7.49 -12.18
C SER A 141 -3.83 -7.54 -13.71
N LEU A 142 -2.88 -6.79 -14.28
CA LEU A 142 -2.62 -6.76 -15.72
C LEU A 142 -2.23 -8.15 -16.26
N LYS A 143 -1.32 -8.85 -15.57
CA LYS A 143 -0.91 -10.22 -15.93
C LYS A 143 -2.07 -11.22 -15.84
N THR A 144 -2.93 -11.07 -14.83
CA THR A 144 -4.10 -11.93 -14.64
C THR A 144 -5.12 -11.70 -15.75
N LYS A 145 -5.35 -10.43 -16.13
CA LYS A 145 -6.24 -10.06 -17.23
C LYS A 145 -5.77 -10.64 -18.57
N SER A 146 -4.50 -10.42 -18.94
CA SER A 146 -3.98 -10.94 -20.21
C SER A 146 -4.05 -12.47 -20.29
N LYS A 147 -3.80 -13.16 -19.18
CA LYS A 147 -3.91 -14.61 -19.10
C LYS A 147 -5.36 -15.10 -19.22
N LEU A 148 -6.32 -14.39 -18.62
CA LEU A 148 -7.74 -14.66 -18.77
C LEU A 148 -8.19 -14.48 -20.22
N ASP A 149 -7.80 -13.39 -20.87
CA ASP A 149 -8.16 -13.09 -22.26
C ASP A 149 -7.65 -14.20 -23.20
N ASN A 150 -6.41 -14.67 -23.01
CA ASN A 150 -5.86 -15.79 -23.78
C ASN A 150 -6.63 -17.10 -23.55
N ILE A 151 -6.98 -17.43 -22.29
CA ILE A 151 -7.75 -18.64 -21.98
C ILE A 151 -9.15 -18.58 -22.59
N ILE A 152 -9.81 -17.43 -22.50
CA ILE A 152 -11.14 -17.21 -23.10
C ILE A 152 -11.06 -17.45 -24.62
N SER A 153 -10.07 -16.87 -25.30
CA SER A 153 -9.87 -17.06 -26.73
C SER A 153 -9.61 -18.53 -27.11
N GLN A 154 -8.75 -19.24 -26.36
CA GLN A 154 -8.49 -20.66 -26.58
C GLN A 154 -9.74 -21.52 -26.35
N MET A 155 -10.50 -21.22 -25.30
CA MET A 155 -11.75 -21.92 -25.01
C MET A 155 -12.79 -21.69 -26.11
N GLN A 156 -12.91 -20.48 -26.65
CA GLN A 156 -13.79 -20.19 -27.79
C GLN A 156 -13.41 -21.02 -29.01
N ASN A 157 -12.12 -21.06 -29.38
CA ASN A 157 -11.64 -21.87 -30.51
C ASN A 157 -11.99 -23.37 -30.35
N TYR A 158 -11.79 -23.93 -29.16
CA TYR A 158 -12.16 -25.31 -28.88
C TYR A 158 -13.67 -25.52 -28.89
N TYR A 159 -14.43 -24.61 -28.31
CA TYR A 159 -15.88 -24.66 -28.30
C TYR A 159 -16.44 -24.67 -29.73
N ASP A 160 -15.97 -23.77 -30.59
CA ASP A 160 -16.40 -23.67 -31.98
C ASP A 160 -16.09 -24.96 -32.76
N TYR A 161 -14.89 -25.53 -32.56
CA TYR A 161 -14.55 -26.83 -33.13
C TYR A 161 -15.48 -27.94 -32.65
N LEU A 162 -15.75 -28.00 -31.33
CA LEU A 162 -16.57 -29.04 -30.72
C LEU A 162 -18.01 -28.97 -31.23
N VAL A 163 -18.59 -27.77 -31.30
CA VAL A 163 -19.95 -27.53 -31.81
C VAL A 163 -20.05 -27.86 -33.29
N LYS A 164 -19.10 -27.40 -34.11
CA LYS A 164 -19.08 -27.67 -35.56
C LYS A 164 -19.05 -29.17 -35.88
N ASN A 165 -18.38 -29.96 -35.05
CA ASN A 165 -18.16 -31.38 -35.31
C ASN A 165 -19.07 -32.33 -34.50
N GLN A 166 -19.93 -31.81 -33.61
CA GLN A 166 -20.74 -32.61 -32.69
C GLN A 166 -21.62 -33.65 -33.41
N ILE A 167 -22.30 -33.25 -34.49
CA ILE A 167 -23.23 -34.11 -35.24
C ILE A 167 -22.46 -35.26 -35.89
N LYS A 168 -21.25 -35.00 -36.39
CA LYS A 168 -20.40 -35.99 -37.03
C LYS A 168 -19.95 -37.06 -36.03
N ILE A 169 -19.55 -36.65 -34.83
CA ILE A 169 -19.15 -37.58 -33.75
C ILE A 169 -20.32 -38.44 -33.27
N ILE A 170 -21.51 -37.85 -33.08
CA ILE A 170 -22.70 -38.60 -32.67
C ILE A 170 -23.04 -39.70 -33.70
N LYS A 171 -22.90 -39.40 -35.00
CA LYS A 171 -23.08 -40.40 -36.06
C LYS A 171 -22.02 -41.50 -35.99
N LEU A 172 -20.75 -41.14 -35.83
CA LEU A 172 -19.63 -42.09 -35.74
C LEU A 172 -19.75 -43.05 -34.55
N GLN A 173 -20.23 -42.56 -33.40
CA GLN A 173 -20.45 -43.41 -32.21
C GLN A 173 -21.52 -44.49 -32.41
N LYS A 174 -22.41 -44.33 -33.39
CA LYS A 174 -23.46 -45.32 -33.72
C LYS A 174 -23.01 -46.30 -34.81
N THR A 175 -21.85 -46.10 -35.41
CA THR A 175 -21.33 -46.95 -36.49
C THR A 175 -20.70 -48.23 -35.91
N LYS A 176 -21.09 -49.40 -36.41
CA LYS A 176 -20.58 -50.70 -35.92
C LYS A 176 -19.09 -50.92 -36.21
N ASN A 177 -18.61 -50.54 -37.41
CA ASN A 177 -17.22 -50.73 -37.84
C ASN A 177 -16.62 -49.42 -38.39
N PRO A 178 -16.16 -48.50 -37.52
CA PRO A 178 -15.51 -47.27 -37.96
C PRO A 178 -14.16 -47.54 -38.63
N SER A 179 -13.82 -46.77 -39.65
CA SER A 179 -12.53 -46.79 -40.31
C SER A 179 -11.41 -46.22 -39.42
N VAL A 180 -10.15 -46.49 -39.77
CA VAL A 180 -8.97 -45.97 -39.06
C VAL A 180 -8.96 -44.44 -39.02
N ILE A 181 -9.41 -43.78 -40.10
CA ILE A 181 -9.48 -42.32 -40.19
C ILE A 181 -10.54 -41.76 -39.23
N GLU A 182 -11.70 -42.43 -39.15
CA GLU A 182 -12.79 -42.05 -38.26
C GLU A 182 -12.40 -42.23 -36.79
N MET A 183 -11.67 -43.29 -36.46
CA MET A 183 -11.10 -43.49 -35.12
C MET A 183 -10.12 -42.36 -34.75
N LYS A 184 -9.20 -41.99 -35.65
CA LYS A 184 -8.27 -40.86 -35.44
C LYS A 184 -9.01 -39.55 -35.21
N PHE A 185 -10.07 -39.29 -35.99
CA PHE A 185 -10.91 -38.11 -35.83
C PHE A 185 -11.64 -38.10 -34.47
N SER A 186 -12.21 -39.23 -34.06
CA SER A 186 -12.88 -39.37 -32.76
C SER A 186 -11.91 -39.11 -31.60
N ASN A 187 -10.69 -39.64 -31.69
CA ASN A 187 -9.66 -39.42 -30.68
C ASN A 187 -9.27 -37.94 -30.58
N LEU A 188 -9.06 -37.27 -31.71
CA LEU A 188 -8.78 -35.82 -31.74
C LEU A 188 -9.90 -35.01 -31.08
N TYR A 189 -11.17 -35.34 -31.37
CA TYR A 189 -12.32 -34.68 -30.75
C TYR A 189 -12.32 -34.86 -29.23
N HIS A 190 -12.10 -36.07 -28.74
CA HIS A 190 -11.99 -36.34 -27.30
C HIS A 190 -10.81 -35.62 -26.65
N ASP A 191 -9.68 -35.49 -27.34
CA ASP A 191 -8.53 -34.74 -26.83
C ASP A 191 -8.83 -33.24 -26.74
N ILE A 192 -9.61 -32.69 -27.67
CA ILE A 192 -10.07 -31.29 -27.59
C ILE A 192 -11.04 -31.10 -26.43
N ILE A 193 -11.94 -32.05 -26.14
CA ILE A 193 -12.79 -32.01 -24.93
C ILE A 193 -11.92 -31.96 -23.67
N LYS A 194 -10.90 -32.81 -23.57
CA LYS A 194 -9.98 -32.82 -22.42
C LYS A 194 -9.27 -31.47 -22.25
N LYS A 195 -8.77 -30.89 -23.36
CA LYS A 195 -8.13 -29.57 -23.36
C LYS A 195 -9.10 -28.47 -22.93
N TYR A 196 -10.32 -28.46 -23.45
CA TYR A 196 -11.37 -27.51 -23.06
C TYR A 196 -11.70 -27.61 -21.56
N ASN A 197 -11.91 -28.82 -21.05
CA ASN A 197 -12.20 -29.04 -19.63
C ASN A 197 -11.06 -28.57 -18.72
N HIS A 198 -9.81 -28.82 -19.12
CA HIS A 198 -8.64 -28.31 -18.42
C HIS A 198 -8.62 -26.77 -18.37
N LEU A 199 -8.87 -26.11 -19.51
CA LEU A 199 -8.96 -24.65 -19.57
C LEU A 199 -10.11 -24.10 -18.71
N SER A 200 -11.26 -24.78 -18.66
CA SER A 200 -12.40 -24.40 -17.81
C SER A 200 -12.02 -24.38 -16.32
N VAL A 201 -11.22 -25.36 -15.85
CA VAL A 201 -10.72 -25.38 -14.48
C VAL A 201 -9.76 -24.21 -14.22
N LEU A 202 -8.85 -23.93 -15.15
CA LEU A 202 -7.92 -22.80 -15.03
C LEU A 202 -8.65 -21.45 -15.02
N TYR A 203 -9.66 -21.28 -15.88
CA TYR A 203 -10.49 -20.10 -15.93
C TYR A 203 -11.16 -19.80 -14.58
N LYS A 204 -11.78 -20.81 -13.96
CA LYS A 204 -12.40 -20.66 -12.62
C LYS A 204 -11.40 -20.19 -11.57
N LYS A 205 -10.17 -20.73 -11.58
CA LYS A 205 -9.10 -20.31 -10.65
C LYS A 205 -8.69 -18.85 -10.89
N LEU A 206 -8.53 -18.45 -12.15
CA LEU A 206 -8.09 -17.10 -12.50
C LEU A 206 -9.16 -16.04 -12.23
N ILE A 207 -10.44 -16.34 -12.44
CA ILE A 207 -11.53 -15.43 -12.06
C ILE A 207 -11.54 -15.19 -10.55
N LYS A 208 -11.37 -16.24 -9.75
CA LYS A 208 -11.28 -16.10 -8.29
C LYS A 208 -10.10 -15.22 -7.89
N LEU A 209 -8.94 -15.42 -8.51
CA LEU A 209 -7.75 -14.59 -8.27
C LEU A 209 -8.00 -13.13 -8.67
N LYS A 210 -8.59 -12.89 -9.84
CA LYS A 210 -8.94 -11.54 -10.32
C LYS A 210 -9.83 -10.83 -9.31
N TYR A 211 -10.90 -11.49 -8.86
CA TYR A 211 -11.81 -10.93 -7.86
C TYR A 211 -11.08 -10.52 -6.57
N GLN A 212 -10.18 -11.37 -6.05
CA GLN A 212 -9.40 -11.04 -4.85
C GLN A 212 -8.50 -9.81 -5.04
N ILE A 213 -7.87 -9.68 -6.22
CA ILE A 213 -7.05 -8.53 -6.56
C ILE A 213 -7.91 -7.26 -6.64
N ASP A 214 -9.04 -7.32 -7.33
CA ASP A 214 -9.95 -6.19 -7.52
C ASP A 214 -10.50 -5.70 -6.16
N VAL A 215 -10.90 -6.62 -5.26
CA VAL A 215 -11.34 -6.27 -3.90
C VAL A 215 -10.24 -5.56 -3.13
N LYS A 216 -9.00 -6.03 -3.19
CA LYS A 216 -7.88 -5.43 -2.47
C LYS A 216 -7.52 -4.04 -3.02
N LEU A 217 -7.55 -3.87 -4.34
CA LEU A 217 -7.33 -2.56 -4.98
C LEU A 217 -8.43 -1.57 -4.61
N ASN A 218 -9.70 -1.98 -4.64
CA ASN A 218 -10.81 -1.14 -4.22
C ASN A 218 -10.69 -0.73 -2.75
N PHE A 219 -10.36 -1.66 -1.86
CA PHE A 219 -10.13 -1.34 -0.44
C PHE A 219 -9.08 -0.24 -0.26
N LEU A 220 -7.96 -0.32 -0.99
CA LEU A 220 -6.91 0.70 -0.94
C LEU A 220 -7.38 2.06 -1.46
N ASN A 221 -8.18 2.07 -2.53
CA ASN A 221 -8.77 3.31 -3.06
C ASN A 221 -9.77 3.94 -2.07
N GLU A 222 -10.60 3.13 -1.41
CA GLU A 222 -11.56 3.58 -0.40
C GLU A 222 -10.87 4.22 0.82
N MET A 223 -9.66 3.79 1.17
CA MET A 223 -8.90 4.45 2.26
C MET A 223 -8.64 5.93 1.97
N VAL A 224 -8.45 6.31 0.70
CA VAL A 224 -8.21 7.69 0.28
C VAL A 224 -9.44 8.56 0.50
N TYR A 225 -10.61 8.06 0.11
CA TYR A 225 -11.88 8.81 0.20
C TYR A 225 -12.33 9.07 1.64
N ASN A 226 -11.86 8.25 2.59
CA ASN A 226 -12.23 8.36 3.99
C ASN A 226 -11.38 9.34 4.80
N VAL A 227 -10.35 9.94 4.19
CA VAL A 227 -9.51 10.93 4.88
C VAL A 227 -10.27 12.24 5.05
N LYS A 228 -10.43 12.66 6.31
CA LYS A 228 -11.08 13.92 6.67
C LYS A 228 -10.04 15.01 6.89
N ILE A 229 -10.17 16.10 6.15
CA ILE A 229 -9.31 17.27 6.31
C ILE A 229 -10.16 18.43 6.83
N TYR A 230 -9.74 18.99 7.96
CA TYR A 230 -10.34 20.17 8.55
C TYR A 230 -9.29 21.27 8.69
N ILE A 231 -9.52 22.39 8.01
CA ILE A 231 -8.65 23.57 8.04
C ILE A 231 -9.50 24.73 8.56
N LYS A 232 -9.17 25.21 9.76
CA LYS A 232 -9.78 26.42 10.35
C LYS A 232 -9.00 27.70 10.01
N ALA A 233 -7.71 27.57 9.69
CA ALA A 233 -6.68 28.62 9.55
C ALA A 233 -7.23 30.06 9.51
N GLU A 234 -6.92 30.83 10.55
CA GLU A 234 -7.33 32.24 10.68
C GLU A 234 -6.51 33.16 9.77
N ASN A 235 -5.28 32.75 9.41
CA ASN A 235 -4.44 33.43 8.41
C ASN A 235 -3.85 32.43 7.42
N ILE A 236 -3.99 32.72 6.13
CA ILE A 236 -3.34 32.05 5.00
C ILE A 236 -2.23 32.97 4.49
#